data_AF-A0A1B7VFE6-F1
#
_entry.id   AF-A0A1B7VFE6-F1
#
_cell.length_a   1.000
_cell.length_b   1.000
_cell.length_c   1.000
_cell.angle_alpha   90.00
_cell.angle_beta   90.00
_cell.angle_gamma   90.00
#
_symmetry.space_group_name_H-M   'P 1'
#
loop_
_entity.id
_entity.type
_entity.pdbx_description
1 polymer ?
#
loop_
_entity_poly.entity_id
_entity_poly.type
_entity_poly.pdbx_seq_one_letter_code
_entity_poly.pdbx_strand_id
1 'polypeptide(L)'
;LYNKPGRGCKSKFNTEQKEKIREFVKPEPRQLKQVVQKVKEELGIISSKKTIQRILKILKMSWHRMRRGRGGEPLTHIYQEKRHN
;
A
#
# COMPACT_ATOMS: atom_id res chain seq x y z
N LEU A 1 27.00 -20.25 -12.72
CA LEU A 1 26.35 -19.27 -11.83
C LEU A 1 24.97 -18.95 -12.40
N TYR A 2 23.88 -19.53 -11.86
CA TYR A 2 22.55 -19.46 -12.50
C TYR A 2 21.43 -19.05 -11.52
N ASN A 3 21.10 -17.77 -11.51
CA ASN A 3 19.83 -17.26 -10.97
C ASN A 3 18.73 -17.45 -12.03
N LYS A 4 18.23 -18.68 -12.16
CA LYS A 4 17.05 -18.93 -13.00
C LYS A 4 15.82 -18.28 -12.34
N PRO A 5 15.04 -17.45 -13.07
CA PRO A 5 13.80 -16.87 -12.54
C PRO A 5 12.80 -17.99 -12.18
N GLY A 6 12.00 -17.77 -11.13
CA GLY A 6 11.01 -18.75 -10.66
C GLY A 6 11.34 -19.47 -9.34
N ARG A 7 12.42 -19.08 -8.62
CA ARG A 7 12.67 -19.58 -7.26
C ARG A 7 11.74 -18.90 -6.25
N GLY A 8 10.96 -19.68 -5.51
CA GLY A 8 10.08 -19.22 -4.43
C GLY A 8 8.74 -19.94 -4.35
N CYS A 9 8.00 -19.72 -3.26
CA CYS A 9 6.64 -20.25 -3.11
C CYS A 9 5.68 -19.49 -4.05
N LYS A 10 4.84 -20.24 -4.79
CA LYS A 10 3.80 -19.66 -5.64
C LYS A 10 2.86 -18.79 -4.80
N SER A 11 2.34 -17.71 -5.40
CA SER A 11 1.43 -16.83 -4.69
C SER A 11 0.17 -17.59 -4.28
N LYS A 12 -0.31 -17.38 -3.05
CA LYS A 12 -1.57 -17.98 -2.56
C LYS A 12 -2.81 -17.48 -3.29
N PHE A 13 -2.71 -16.36 -4.00
CA PHE A 13 -3.84 -15.70 -4.65
C PHE A 13 -3.61 -15.53 -6.15
N ASN A 14 -4.62 -15.87 -6.94
CA ASN A 14 -4.67 -15.57 -8.37
C ASN A 14 -4.91 -14.06 -8.62
N THR A 15 -4.69 -13.58 -9.84
CA THR A 15 -4.98 -12.19 -10.25
C THR A 15 -6.43 -11.81 -9.98
N GLU A 16 -7.39 -12.65 -10.37
CA GLU A 16 -8.83 -12.43 -10.15
C GLU A 16 -9.16 -12.31 -8.65
N GLN A 17 -8.58 -13.18 -7.81
CA GLN A 17 -8.80 -13.13 -6.37
C GLN A 17 -8.21 -11.85 -5.74
N LYS A 18 -7.10 -11.34 -6.29
CA LYS A 18 -6.54 -10.06 -5.85
C LYS A 18 -7.47 -8.90 -6.19
N GLU A 19 -8.15 -8.94 -7.33
CA GLU A 19 -9.15 -7.93 -7.70
C GLU A 19 -10.37 -7.98 -6.79
N LYS A 20 -10.90 -9.18 -6.48
CA LYS A 20 -11.98 -9.32 -5.47
C LYS A 20 -11.58 -8.75 -4.10
N ILE A 21 -10.35 -9.01 -3.66
CA ILE A 21 -9.81 -8.40 -2.42
C ILE A 21 -9.80 -6.88 -2.50
N ARG A 22 -9.48 -6.29 -3.66
CA ARG A 22 -9.55 -4.83 -3.87
C ARG A 22 -10.96 -4.31 -3.69
N GLU A 23 -11.95 -5.03 -4.22
CA GLU A 23 -13.37 -4.67 -4.10
C GLU A 23 -13.86 -4.71 -2.66
N PHE A 24 -13.49 -5.73 -1.88
CA PHE A 24 -13.83 -5.80 -0.46
C PHE A 24 -13.20 -4.68 0.39
N VAL A 25 -12.06 -4.15 -0.04
CA VAL A 25 -11.32 -3.10 0.67
C VAL A 25 -11.83 -1.70 0.30
N LYS A 26 -12.43 -1.51 -0.88
CA LYS A 26 -13.01 -0.22 -1.30
C LYS A 26 -13.99 0.39 -0.27
N PRO A 27 -14.98 -0.34 0.29
CA PRO A 27 -15.91 0.24 1.25
C PRO A 27 -15.25 0.54 2.60
N GLU A 28 -14.39 -0.36 3.10
CA GLU A 28 -13.79 -0.24 4.43
C GLU A 28 -12.26 -0.39 4.42
N PRO A 29 -11.52 0.61 3.92
CA PRO A 29 -10.06 0.52 3.78
C PRO A 29 -9.30 0.47 5.11
N ARG A 30 -9.92 0.95 6.19
CA ARG A 30 -9.30 0.96 7.54
C ARG A 30 -9.45 -0.39 8.25
N GLN A 31 -10.48 -1.17 7.92
CA GLN A 31 -10.89 -2.36 8.68
C GLN A 31 -10.43 -3.67 8.03
N LEU A 32 -9.11 -3.81 7.83
CA LEU A 32 -8.54 -5.01 7.16
C LEU A 32 -8.84 -6.34 7.87
N LYS A 33 -9.20 -6.35 9.15
CA LYS A 33 -9.61 -7.58 9.86
C LYS A 33 -10.92 -8.12 9.29
N GLN A 34 -11.88 -7.26 8.98
CA GLN A 34 -13.14 -7.67 8.36
C GLN A 34 -12.91 -8.23 6.96
N VAL A 35 -12.01 -7.61 6.19
CA VAL A 35 -11.64 -8.09 4.85
C VAL A 35 -11.03 -9.49 4.92
N VAL A 36 -10.17 -9.75 5.92
CA VAL A 36 -9.62 -11.10 6.13
C VAL A 36 -10.73 -12.12 6.39
N GLN A 37 -11.73 -11.77 7.18
CA GLN A 37 -12.87 -12.63 7.47
C GLN A 37 -13.70 -12.90 6.21
N LYS A 38 -14.04 -11.87 5.43
CA LYS A 38 -14.76 -12.01 4.15
C LYS A 38 -13.99 -12.87 3.14
N VAL A 39 -12.68 -12.69 3.06
CA VAL A 39 -11.81 -13.53 2.20
C VAL A 39 -11.84 -14.99 2.64
N LYS A 40 -11.87 -15.26 3.95
CA LYS A 40 -11.98 -16.64 4.46
C LYS A 40 -13.35 -17.24 4.13
N GLU A 41 -14.42 -16.46 4.23
CA GLU A 41 -15.80 -16.91 3.96
C GLU A 41 -16.05 -17.15 2.47
N GLU A 42 -15.67 -16.21 1.60
CA GLU A 42 -15.95 -16.32 0.16
C GLU A 42 -14.95 -17.19 -0.61
N LEU A 43 -13.66 -17.15 -0.23
CA LEU A 43 -12.61 -17.85 -0.97
C LEU A 43 -12.11 -19.10 -0.24
N GLY A 44 -12.49 -19.32 1.01
CA GLY A 44 -12.00 -20.46 1.81
C GLY A 44 -10.51 -20.39 2.19
N ILE A 45 -9.82 -19.29 1.87
CA ILE A 45 -8.37 -19.17 2.03
C ILE A 45 -8.04 -18.44 3.32
N ILE A 46 -7.32 -19.10 4.22
CA ILE A 46 -6.81 -18.49 5.45
C ILE A 46 -5.61 -17.61 5.12
N SER A 47 -5.76 -16.31 5.36
CA SER A 47 -4.72 -15.32 5.11
C SER A 47 -4.53 -14.37 6.28
N SER A 48 -3.28 -13.96 6.50
CA SER A 48 -2.98 -12.95 7.50
C SER A 48 -3.30 -11.54 6.98
N LYS A 49 -3.55 -10.60 7.90
CA LYS A 49 -3.68 -9.17 7.59
C LYS A 49 -2.51 -8.64 6.75
N LYS A 50 -1.29 -9.11 7.03
CA LYS A 50 -0.06 -8.71 6.32
C LYS A 50 -0.07 -9.17 4.86
N THR A 51 -0.61 -10.35 4.57
CA THR A 51 -0.75 -10.86 3.19
C THR A 51 -1.71 -9.99 2.39
N ILE A 52 -2.88 -9.64 2.95
CA ILE A 52 -3.84 -8.73 2.31
C ILE A 52 -3.21 -7.36 2.07
N GLN A 53 -2.50 -6.80 3.05
CA GLN A 53 -1.79 -5.53 2.89
C GLN A 53 -0.73 -5.59 1.78
N ARG A 54 -0.02 -6.72 1.63
CA ARG A 54 0.96 -6.93 0.56
C ARG A 54 0.29 -6.97 -0.82
N ILE A 55 -0.86 -7.63 -0.94
CA ILE A 55 -1.65 -7.67 -2.18
C ILE A 55 -2.08 -6.27 -2.59
N LEU A 56 -2.59 -5.47 -1.65
CA LEU A 56 -3.01 -4.09 -1.91
C LEU A 56 -1.84 -3.23 -2.42
N LYS A 57 -0.65 -3.38 -1.84
CA LYS A 57 0.56 -2.71 -2.35
C LYS A 57 0.92 -3.14 -3.77
N ILE A 58 0.80 -4.43 -4.09
CA ILE A 58 1.07 -4.95 -5.44
C ILE A 58 0.08 -4.35 -6.45
N LEU A 59 -1.18 -4.20 -6.06
CA LEU A 59 -2.23 -3.55 -6.87
C LEU A 59 -2.07 -2.02 -6.94
N LYS A 60 -0.93 -1.47 -6.53
CA LYS A 60 -0.64 -0.03 -6.44
C LYS A 60 -1.65 0.75 -5.59
N MET A 61 -2.33 0.06 -4.67
CA MET A 61 -3.21 0.68 -3.69
C MET A 61 -2.37 1.05 -2.47
N SER A 62 -1.95 2.31 -2.44
CA SER A 62 -1.06 2.85 -1.42
C SER A 62 -1.72 4.01 -0.69
N TRP A 63 -1.71 3.95 0.64
CA TRP A 63 -2.14 5.03 1.51
C TRP A 63 -0.92 5.90 1.76
N HIS A 64 -0.82 6.98 1.01
CA HIS A 64 0.19 7.98 1.26
C HIS A 64 -0.22 8.83 2.45
N ARG A 65 0.74 9.14 3.31
CA ARG A 65 0.54 10.21 4.28
C ARG A 65 0.33 11.50 3.48
N MET A 66 -0.67 12.28 3.88
CA MET A 66 -0.82 13.64 3.36
C MET A 66 0.49 14.38 3.63
N ARG A 67 1.16 14.85 2.58
CA ARG A 67 2.30 15.75 2.78
C ARG A 67 1.71 17.00 3.42
N ARG A 68 2.20 17.34 4.62
CA ARG A 68 2.06 18.72 5.10
C ARG A 68 2.69 19.59 4.02
N GLY A 69 2.04 20.70 3.66
CA GLY A 69 2.54 21.61 2.63
C GLY A 69 4.00 22.02 2.89
N ARG A 70 4.65 22.65 1.90
CA ARG A 70 5.98 23.24 2.14
C ARG A 70 5.89 24.04 3.45
N GLY A 71 6.78 23.74 4.40
CA GLY A 71 6.78 24.40 5.70
C GLY A 71 7.11 25.87 5.52
N GLY A 72 6.08 26.70 5.35
CA GLY A 72 6.18 28.12 5.05
C GLY A 72 6.90 28.45 3.74
N GLU A 73 6.55 29.56 3.12
CA GLU A 73 7.58 30.31 2.39
C GLU A 73 8.53 30.90 3.44
N PRO A 74 9.86 30.79 3.26
CA PRO A 74 10.77 31.56 4.11
C PRO A 74 10.42 33.04 3.95
N LEU A 75 10.29 33.77 5.07
CA LEU A 75 10.15 35.23 5.06
C LEU A 75 11.25 35.80 4.15
N THR A 76 10.84 36.46 3.06
CA THR A 76 11.69 36.94 1.96
C THR A 76 12.89 37.77 2.43
N HIS A 77 12.75 38.45 3.57
CA HIS A 77 13.79 39.18 4.29
C HIS A 77 15.07 38.37 4.55
N ILE A 78 14.97 37.09 4.93
CA ILE A 78 16.13 36.27 5.35
C ILE A 78 17.09 36.02 4.17
N TYR A 79 16.59 36.04 2.94
CA TYR A 79 17.42 35.84 1.75
C TYR A 79 18.12 37.13 1.26
N GLN A 80 17.61 38.31 1.60
CA GLN A 80 18.25 39.57 1.21
C GLN A 80 19.48 39.87 2.07
N GLU A 81 19.42 39.59 3.37
CA GLU A 81 20.57 39.76 4.28
C GLU A 81 21.76 38.87 3.91
N LYS A 82 21.50 37.66 3.42
CA LYS A 82 22.55 36.69 3.03
C LYS A 82 23.27 37.03 1.73
N ARG A 83 22.73 37.95 0.93
CA ARG A 83 23.30 38.33 -0.38
C ARG A 83 24.29 39.48 -0.28
N HIS A 84 24.34 40.17 0.86
CA HIS A 84 25.14 41.37 1.09
C HIS A 84 26.31 41.19 2.08
N ASN A 85 26.44 40.02 2.71
CA ASN A 85 27.60 39.65 3.55
C ASN A 85 28.46 38.59 2.87
#